data_AF-A0A8D8K2M3-F1
#
_entry.id   AF-A0A8D8K2M3-F1
#
_cell.length_a   1.000
_cell.length_b   1.000
_cell.length_c   1.000
_cell.angle_alpha   90.00
_cell.angle_beta   90.00
_cell.angle_gamma   90.00
#
_symmetry.space_group_name_H-M   'P 1'
#
loop_
_entity.id
_entity.type
_entity.pdbx_description
1 polymer ?
#
loop_
_entity_poly.entity_id
_entity_poly.type
_entity_poly.pdbx_seq_one_letter_code
_entity_poly.pdbx_strand_id
1 'polypeptide(L)'
;MLINQVRAFSTTTQLGSLARWYQKLWRSKGPTNGPPYAHVTQVGDPVLRQKAQLVPSEAVTSPEVRFLVQTMIDVMRKYSCVGLAAPQIGISLRILVMEFKDKLRDEYTSAEYKIKEMDTLPLTVLINPELKVTNYEK
;
A
#
# COMPACT_ATOMS: atom_id res chain seq x y z
N MET A 1 -42.78 -38.31 -14.67
CA MET A 1 -41.33 -38.48 -14.92
C MET A 1 -40.94 -37.46 -15.99
N LEU A 2 -40.03 -36.50 -15.84
CA LEU A 2 -38.91 -36.30 -14.91
C LEU A 2 -38.72 -34.79 -14.68
N ILE A 3 -38.61 -34.40 -13.41
CA ILE A 3 -38.05 -33.11 -12.98
C ILE A 3 -36.53 -33.31 -12.97
N ASN A 4 -35.76 -32.47 -13.66
CA ASN A 4 -34.30 -32.51 -13.57
C ASN A 4 -33.70 -31.11 -13.37
N GLN A 5 -33.59 -30.76 -12.09
CA GLN A 5 -32.37 -30.30 -11.42
C GLN A 5 -31.56 -29.20 -12.12
N VAL A 6 -31.86 -27.94 -11.75
CA VAL A 6 -30.92 -26.82 -11.88
C VAL A 6 -29.75 -27.07 -10.94
N ARG A 7 -28.56 -27.36 -11.48
CA ARG A 7 -27.33 -27.42 -10.70
C ARG A 7 -26.90 -25.99 -10.33
N ALA A 8 -27.05 -25.64 -9.06
CA ALA A 8 -26.42 -24.47 -8.48
C ALA A 8 -24.89 -24.69 -8.46
N PHE A 9 -24.16 -23.92 -9.27
CA PHE A 9 -22.71 -23.82 -9.14
C PHE A 9 -22.40 -22.93 -7.93
N SER A 10 -22.26 -23.57 -6.76
CA SER A 10 -21.66 -22.94 -5.59
C SER A 10 -20.15 -22.87 -5.81
N THR A 11 -19.65 -21.72 -6.25
CA THR A 11 -18.20 -21.44 -6.25
C THR A 11 -17.78 -20.93 -4.88
N THR A 12 -17.79 -21.81 -3.89
CA THR A 12 -17.04 -21.58 -2.65
C THR A 12 -15.59 -21.95 -2.92
N THR A 13 -14.86 -21.09 -3.61
CA THR A 13 -13.41 -21.22 -3.79
C THR A 13 -12.82 -19.83 -3.70
N GLN A 14 -11.80 -19.65 -2.85
CA GLN A 14 -10.71 -18.65 -2.96
C GLN A 14 -10.29 -17.90 -1.67
N LEU A 15 -10.79 -18.21 -0.47
CA LEU A 15 -10.16 -17.66 0.75
C LEU A 15 -8.78 -18.29 1.05
N GLY A 16 -8.60 -19.58 0.74
CA GLY A 16 -7.36 -20.29 1.07
C GLY A 16 -6.15 -19.92 0.20
N SER A 17 -6.34 -19.36 -0.99
CA SER A 17 -5.24 -19.03 -1.92
C SER A 17 -4.56 -17.71 -1.54
N LEU A 18 -5.37 -16.69 -1.25
CA LEU A 18 -4.92 -15.34 -0.90
C LEU A 18 -4.22 -15.31 0.46
N ALA A 19 -4.80 -15.96 1.46
CA ALA A 19 -4.18 -16.09 2.78
C ALA A 19 -2.81 -16.79 2.70
N ARG A 20 -2.69 -17.84 1.87
CA ARG A 20 -1.40 -18.53 1.66
C ARG A 20 -0.39 -17.69 0.89
N TRP A 21 -0.83 -16.95 -0.14
CA TRP A 21 0.02 -15.99 -0.86
C TRP A 21 0.53 -14.90 0.08
N TYR A 22 -0.34 -14.32 0.90
CA TYR A 22 0.00 -13.30 1.88
C TYR A 22 0.95 -13.85 2.96
N GLN A 23 0.68 -15.05 3.50
CA GLN A 23 1.58 -15.74 4.44
C GLN A 23 2.97 -16.02 3.83
N LYS A 24 3.06 -16.28 2.52
CA LYS A 24 4.35 -16.47 1.84
C LYS A 24 5.19 -15.18 1.81
N LEU A 25 4.56 -14.02 1.72
CA LEU A 25 5.24 -12.72 1.86
C LEU A 25 5.75 -12.49 3.30
N TRP A 26 5.15 -13.20 4.25
CA TRP A 26 5.38 -13.11 5.68
C TRP A 26 6.07 -14.36 6.24
N ARG A 27 7.29 -14.63 5.79
CA ARG A 27 8.13 -15.65 6.43
C ARG A 27 8.72 -15.13 7.73
N SER A 28 8.08 -15.45 8.85
CA SER A 28 8.77 -15.52 10.14
C SER A 28 8.08 -16.50 11.08
N LYS A 29 8.72 -17.65 11.32
CA LYS A 29 8.64 -18.31 12.64
C LYS A 29 9.55 -17.47 13.57
N GLY A 30 9.00 -16.40 14.12
CA GLY A 30 9.67 -15.42 14.97
C GLY A 30 8.65 -14.50 15.64
N PRO A 31 9.05 -13.71 16.66
CA PRO A 31 8.13 -13.16 17.67
C PRO A 31 7.07 -12.24 17.07
N THR A 32 6.01 -11.99 17.85
CA THR A 32 4.74 -11.30 17.54
C THR A 32 4.82 -9.88 16.94
N ASN A 33 6.01 -9.40 16.60
CA ASN A 33 6.31 -8.08 16.02
C ASN A 33 6.77 -8.20 14.57
N GLY A 34 6.06 -8.95 13.73
CA GLY A 34 6.33 -8.92 12.29
C GLY A 34 5.72 -7.67 11.63
N PRO A 35 5.85 -7.51 10.30
CA PRO A 35 5.27 -6.38 9.58
C PRO A 35 3.71 -6.38 9.59
N PRO A 36 2.99 -5.67 8.71
CA PRO A 36 3.29 -4.27 8.53
C PRO A 36 3.67 -3.60 9.87
N TYR A 37 4.85 -2.99 9.90
CA TYR A 37 5.36 -2.36 11.12
C TYR A 37 4.62 -1.04 11.40
N ALA A 38 4.42 -0.71 12.69
CA ALA A 38 3.92 0.59 13.13
C ALA A 38 5.01 1.70 13.16
N HIS A 39 6.15 1.45 12.50
CA HIS A 39 7.31 2.31 12.38
C HIS A 39 7.91 2.17 10.98
N VAL A 40 8.74 3.14 10.60
CA VAL A 40 9.46 3.12 9.31
C VAL A 40 10.73 2.28 9.43
N THR A 41 10.89 1.29 8.55
CA THR A 41 12.13 0.52 8.40
C THR A 41 13.29 1.45 8.06
N GLN A 42 14.46 1.20 8.63
CA GLN A 42 15.65 2.04 8.42
C GLN A 42 16.52 1.53 7.28
N VAL A 43 17.38 2.40 6.77
CA VAL A 43 18.39 2.04 5.76
C VAL A 43 19.21 0.85 6.27
N GLY A 44 19.34 -0.18 5.41
CA GLY A 44 19.96 -1.45 5.77
C GLY A 44 18.97 -2.61 5.83
N ASP A 45 17.67 -2.33 6.04
CA ASP A 45 16.64 -3.35 5.92
C ASP A 45 16.59 -3.87 4.46
N PRO A 46 16.72 -5.18 4.23
CA PRO A 46 16.72 -5.75 2.88
C PRO A 46 15.43 -5.47 2.10
N VAL A 47 14.28 -5.28 2.77
CA VAL A 47 13.01 -4.98 2.08
C VAL A 47 13.09 -3.71 1.24
N LEU A 48 13.89 -2.73 1.68
CA LEU A 48 14.09 -1.44 1.00
C LEU A 48 14.97 -1.56 -0.25
N ARG A 49 15.62 -2.69 -0.46
CA ARG A 49 16.47 -2.98 -1.63
C ARG A 49 15.84 -3.99 -2.59
N GLN A 50 14.68 -4.54 -2.25
CA GLN A 50 13.98 -5.50 -3.09
C GLN A 50 12.98 -4.82 -4.02
N LYS A 51 12.78 -5.40 -5.21
CA LYS A 51 11.69 -5.00 -6.09
C LYS A 51 10.36 -5.48 -5.50
N ALA A 52 9.49 -4.53 -5.15
CA ALA A 52 8.17 -4.80 -4.62
C ALA A 52 7.30 -5.60 -5.61
N GLN A 53 6.60 -6.61 -5.09
CA GLN A 53 5.74 -7.49 -5.88
C GLN A 53 4.40 -6.81 -6.20
N LEU A 54 3.79 -7.22 -7.30
CA LEU A 54 2.44 -6.77 -7.64
C LEU A 54 1.43 -7.34 -6.63
N VAL A 55 0.41 -6.55 -6.33
CA VAL A 55 -0.79 -7.00 -5.64
C VAL A 55 -1.67 -7.73 -6.67
N PRO A 56 -2.05 -9.00 -6.45
CA PRO A 56 -3.00 -9.71 -7.31
C PRO A 56 -4.32 -8.94 -7.39
N SER A 57 -4.93 -8.88 -8.57
CA SER A 57 -6.15 -8.11 -8.80
C SER A 57 -7.30 -8.52 -7.87
N GLU A 58 -7.41 -9.82 -7.61
CA GLU A 58 -8.37 -10.43 -6.68
C GLU A 58 -8.11 -10.08 -5.21
N ALA A 59 -6.90 -9.63 -4.87
CA ALA A 59 -6.48 -9.28 -3.52
C ALA A 59 -6.68 -7.79 -3.22
N VAL A 60 -6.85 -6.93 -4.23
CA VAL A 60 -6.91 -5.46 -4.08
C VAL A 60 -7.96 -5.04 -3.06
N THR A 61 -9.11 -5.70 -3.06
CA THR A 61 -10.23 -5.42 -2.14
C THR A 61 -10.27 -6.38 -0.95
N SER A 62 -9.20 -7.13 -0.70
CA SER A 62 -9.17 -8.09 0.40
C SER A 62 -9.07 -7.38 1.76
N PRO A 63 -9.53 -8.00 2.85
CA PRO A 63 -9.33 -7.48 4.20
C PRO A 63 -7.86 -7.21 4.55
N GLU A 64 -6.94 -8.04 4.05
CA GLU A 64 -5.50 -7.92 4.30
C GLU A 64 -4.92 -6.67 3.64
N VAL A 65 -5.29 -6.37 2.38
CA VAL A 65 -4.84 -5.15 1.69
C VAL A 65 -5.44 -3.91 2.34
N ARG A 66 -6.73 -3.96 2.76
CA ARG A 66 -7.35 -2.86 3.52
C ARG A 66 -6.63 -2.59 4.84
N PHE A 67 -6.29 -3.64 5.59
CA PHE A 67 -5.54 -3.53 6.84
C PHE A 67 -4.14 -2.93 6.62
N LEU A 68 -3.45 -3.39 5.57
CA LEU A 68 -2.15 -2.86 5.19
C LEU A 68 -2.22 -1.37 4.85
N VAL A 69 -3.15 -0.97 3.99
CA VAL A 69 -3.35 0.44 3.59
C VAL A 69 -3.67 1.31 4.81
N GLN A 70 -4.54 0.85 5.71
CA GLN A 70 -4.84 1.58 6.94
C GLN A 70 -3.59 1.78 7.80
N THR A 71 -2.79 0.72 7.98
CA THR A 71 -1.52 0.80 8.72
C THR A 71 -0.56 1.79 8.07
N MET A 72 -0.47 1.81 6.73
CA MET A 72 0.35 2.78 6.00
C MET A 72 -0.11 4.23 6.24
N ILE A 73 -1.42 4.48 6.24
CA ILE A 73 -2.00 5.80 6.50
C ILE A 73 -1.66 6.25 7.93
N ASP A 74 -1.83 5.36 8.90
CA ASP A 74 -1.58 5.66 10.31
C ASP A 74 -0.10 5.98 10.55
N VAL A 75 0.82 5.21 9.94
CA VAL A 75 2.26 5.48 10.01
C VAL A 75 2.61 6.79 9.30
N MET A 76 2.12 7.02 8.08
CA MET A 76 2.38 8.26 7.33
C MET A 76 2.01 9.50 8.16
N ARG A 77 0.83 9.49 8.78
CA ARG A 77 0.35 10.59 9.64
C ARG A 77 1.11 10.69 10.95
N LYS A 78 1.46 9.57 11.59
CA LYS A 78 2.26 9.53 12.81
C LYS A 78 3.62 10.22 12.65
N TYR A 79 4.23 10.07 11.48
CA TYR A 79 5.53 10.68 11.16
C TYR A 79 5.41 12.01 10.39
N SER A 80 4.20 12.58 10.26
CA SER A 80 3.95 13.83 9.51
C SER A 80 4.56 13.83 8.11
N CYS A 81 4.56 12.69 7.42
CA CYS A 81 5.11 12.55 6.07
C CYS A 81 4.01 12.72 5.01
N VAL A 82 4.38 13.19 3.82
CA VAL A 82 3.42 13.40 2.70
C VAL A 82 3.10 12.12 1.92
N GLY A 83 3.90 11.07 2.11
CA GLY A 83 3.69 9.79 1.46
C GLY A 83 4.50 8.66 2.11
N LEU A 84 4.05 7.42 1.86
CA LEU A 84 4.67 6.20 2.40
C LEU A 84 4.44 5.02 1.44
N ALA A 85 5.49 4.23 1.19
CA ALA A 85 5.42 3.00 0.41
C ALA A 85 5.41 1.77 1.32
N ALA A 86 4.70 0.70 0.93
CA ALA A 86 4.57 -0.51 1.75
C ALA A 86 5.93 -1.13 2.18
N PRO A 87 7.01 -1.09 1.37
CA PRO A 87 8.31 -1.57 1.82
C PRO A 87 8.84 -0.83 3.06
N GLN A 88 8.50 0.44 3.24
CA GLN A 88 8.93 1.22 4.40
C GLN A 88 8.28 0.75 5.72
N ILE A 89 7.29 -0.14 5.67
CA ILE A 89 6.72 -0.81 6.83
C ILE A 89 6.92 -2.33 6.77
N GLY A 90 7.94 -2.78 6.03
CA GLY A 90 8.34 -4.19 6.00
C GLY A 90 7.58 -5.07 5.01
N ILE A 91 6.72 -4.49 4.15
CA ILE A 91 5.92 -5.25 3.19
C ILE A 91 6.35 -4.98 1.75
N SER A 92 6.93 -5.98 1.09
CA SER A 92 7.41 -5.89 -0.31
C SER A 92 6.27 -5.97 -1.34
N LEU A 93 5.28 -5.08 -1.25
CA LEU A 93 4.17 -4.93 -2.19
C LEU A 93 4.17 -3.55 -2.85
N ARG A 94 3.71 -3.49 -4.11
CA ARG A 94 3.63 -2.25 -4.88
C ARG A 94 2.39 -1.45 -4.49
N ILE A 95 2.43 -0.87 -3.31
CA ILE A 95 1.39 0.02 -2.78
C ILE A 95 2.08 1.27 -2.23
N LEU A 96 1.50 2.43 -2.49
CA LEU A 96 1.89 3.69 -1.86
C LEU A 96 0.66 4.48 -1.47
N VAL A 97 0.78 5.23 -0.37
CA VAL A 97 -0.22 6.20 0.10
C VAL A 97 0.40 7.59 0.10
N MET A 98 -0.39 8.60 -0.24
CA MET A 98 0.04 10.00 -0.26
C MET A 98 -1.08 10.90 0.24
N GLU A 99 -0.75 11.96 0.97
CA GLU A 99 -1.68 12.97 1.46
C GLU A 99 -0.92 14.28 1.72
N PHE A 100 -1.41 15.40 1.21
CA PHE A 100 -0.87 16.73 1.49
C PHE A 100 -2.02 17.71 1.80
N LYS A 101 -2.16 18.04 3.08
CA LYS A 101 -3.27 18.83 3.66
C LYS A 101 -2.85 20.27 3.96
N ASP A 102 -3.83 21.16 4.10
CA ASP A 102 -3.63 22.57 4.45
C ASP A 102 -2.72 22.77 5.68
N LYS A 103 -2.89 21.96 6.73
CA LYS A 103 -2.03 22.04 7.93
C LYS A 103 -0.54 21.85 7.64
N LEU A 104 -0.18 20.97 6.70
CA LEU A 104 1.20 20.77 6.27
C LEU A 104 1.65 21.88 5.31
N ARG A 105 0.73 22.41 4.49
CA ARG A 105 0.99 23.58 3.63
C ARG A 105 1.38 24.80 4.46
N ASP A 106 0.78 25.00 5.62
CA ASP A 106 1.08 26.13 6.51
C ASP A 106 2.53 26.11 7.06
N GLU A 107 3.25 24.99 6.94
CA GLU A 107 4.68 24.88 7.28
C GLU A 107 5.61 25.50 6.21
N TYR A 108 5.07 25.85 5.04
CA TYR A 108 5.82 26.42 3.92
C TYR A 108 5.49 27.90 3.72
N THR A 109 6.50 28.69 3.35
CA THR A 109 6.25 30.08 2.95
C THR A 109 5.52 30.14 1.61
N SER A 110 4.74 31.20 1.37
CA SER A 110 4.07 31.41 0.08
C SER A 110 5.04 31.45 -1.11
N ALA A 111 6.27 31.91 -0.88
CA ALA A 111 7.33 31.92 -1.89
C ALA A 111 7.80 30.51 -2.23
N GLU A 112 8.09 29.68 -1.21
CA GLU A 112 8.50 28.28 -1.42
C GLU A 112 7.40 27.46 -2.09
N TYR A 113 6.15 27.64 -1.65
CA TYR A 113 5.00 26.94 -2.20
C TYR A 113 4.86 27.20 -3.70
N LYS A 114 5.05 28.46 -4.11
CA LYS A 114 5.00 28.87 -5.53
C LYS A 114 6.20 28.37 -6.32
N ILE A 115 7.41 28.46 -5.78
CA ILE A 115 8.65 28.04 -6.46
C ILE A 115 8.68 26.52 -6.67
N LYS A 116 8.18 25.76 -5.70
CA LYS A 116 8.11 24.29 -5.76
C LYS A 116 6.86 23.76 -6.47
N GLU A 117 6.02 24.65 -6.99
CA GLU A 117 4.76 24.32 -7.67
C GLU A 117 3.90 23.33 -6.87
N MET A 118 3.80 23.57 -5.56
CA MET A 118 3.10 22.67 -4.65
C MET A 118 1.59 22.82 -4.80
N ASP A 119 0.86 21.72 -4.63
CA ASP A 119 -0.59 21.72 -4.51
C ASP A 119 -1.06 20.71 -3.48
N THR A 120 -2.24 20.94 -2.90
CA THR A 120 -2.90 20.02 -1.99
C THR A 120 -3.20 18.69 -2.68
N LEU A 121 -3.07 17.60 -1.93
CA LEU A 121 -3.33 16.25 -2.44
C LEU A 121 -4.27 15.54 -1.45
N PRO A 122 -5.52 15.25 -1.83
CA PRO A 122 -6.39 14.44 -0.99
C PRO A 122 -5.76 13.05 -0.78
N LEU A 123 -6.15 12.36 0.29
CA LEU A 123 -5.65 11.02 0.58
C LEU A 123 -5.81 10.12 -0.66
N THR A 124 -4.67 9.72 -1.21
CA THR A 124 -4.60 8.96 -2.45
C THR A 124 -3.85 7.67 -2.17
N VAL A 125 -4.45 6.55 -2.57
CA VAL A 125 -3.86 5.21 -2.46
C VAL A 125 -3.68 4.69 -3.87
N LEU A 126 -2.43 4.38 -4.24
CA LEU A 126 -2.12 3.78 -5.53
C LEU A 126 -1.65 2.33 -5.33
N ILE A 127 -2.31 1.41 -6.00
CA ILE A 127 -1.96 -0.01 -6.01
C ILE A 127 -1.48 -0.37 -7.41
N ASN A 128 -0.34 -1.05 -7.46
CA ASN A 128 0.37 -1.37 -8.68
C ASN A 128 0.66 -0.18 -9.62
N PRO A 129 1.02 1.04 -9.12
CA PRO A 129 1.25 2.18 -9.99
C PRO A 129 2.40 1.95 -10.97
N GLU A 130 2.31 2.64 -12.11
CA GLU A 130 3.38 2.81 -13.10
C GLU A 130 3.58 4.31 -13.32
N LEU A 131 4.83 4.73 -13.48
CA LEU A 131 5.20 6.12 -13.68
C LEU A 131 5.87 6.27 -15.05
N LYS A 132 5.40 7.25 -15.82
CA LYS A 132 5.99 7.64 -17.10
C LYS A 132 6.26 9.14 -17.07
N VAL A 133 7.48 9.53 -17.44
CA VAL A 133 7.86 10.93 -17.60
C VAL A 133 7.18 11.49 -18.86
N THR A 134 6.53 12.64 -18.73
CA THR A 134 5.79 13.32 -19.81
C THR A 134 6.50 14.56 -20.34
N ASN A 135 7.28 15.26 -19.50
CA ASN A 135 8.13 16.38 -19.88
C ASN A 135 9.55 16.15 -19.34
N TYR A 136 10.56 16.45 -20.17
CA TYR A 136 11.99 16.33 -19.85
C TYR A 136 12.69 17.69 -19.72
N GLU A 137 11.96 18.78 -19.90
CA GLU A 137 12.43 20.13 -19.62
C GLU A 137 12.70 20.27 -18.11
N LYS A 138 13.75 21.02 -17.76
CA LYS A 138 14.23 21.20 -16.39
C LYS A 138 13.74 22.51 -15.81
#